data_AF-A0A661P1G4-F1
#
_entry.id   AF-A0A661P1G4-F1
#
_cell.length_a   1.000
_cell.length_b   1.000
_cell.length_c   1.000
_cell.angle_alpha   90.00
_cell.angle_beta   90.00
_cell.angle_gamma   90.00
#
_symmetry.space_group_name_H-M   'P 1'
#
loop_
_entity.id
_entity.type
_entity.pdbx_description
1 polymer ?
#
loop_
_entity_poly.entity_id
_entity_poly.type
_entity_poly.pdbx_seq_one_letter_code
_entity_poly.pdbx_strand_id
1 'polypeptide(L)'
;MTRLLPITLLLFSFATPVPAAPPPLVVTAVGDVNLGSAYPSGDYLPADQGRTLLAPVRRWLSGDIVFGNLEGPLADGGTTDKCGPGVGCYAFRTPTAFATRLVEAGFTVMSLANNHALDFGEEGRRSTMQVLDRLGIAHSGPPGDVAGFTIRGRSVALVAFTTAEHSHNLLDLEASRQVVEELAARHDIVLVSFHGGREGRTAAHVPYALEKLGNEPRGELRRFAHTVIDAGADLVLGHGPHVLRGLEVYRRRLVAYSLGNFCTYGRFSLGGPLGIAAVLRVELAADDGRFLAARIVPTRQQGRGGALPDRQRRAIALLRKLSREDFGPAAARIDDRGRVSAPPGDGAGVLSLLEERQNLALRNLLQWLQKQGFAEEQLLRWFGDRRARLLPEVVERFRHPAEKRSYPAYRSLFFKPALLQAAADFLQQRADLLAAVEKSYGVDRHLLAAIVATETHCGKKPGTIPAFNALTTVVIDYPRRSRWARRELAQLLKLYRDDPLGVLGSYAGAVGLVQFMPSSIRAYGVDYDHDGRIDLARWPDALASAANYLKRHGYRRGPYRRGTAAYRAVFRYNPSHNYARLVGELAARFARTATGKSPAAGKTPATGTASGRPPGAAE
;
A
#
# COMPACT_ATOMS: atom_id res chain seq x y z
N MET A 1 -51.88 21.44 -43.75
CA MET A 1 -50.78 21.86 -42.84
C MET A 1 -50.95 21.15 -41.52
N THR A 2 -50.33 19.99 -41.36
CA THR A 2 -50.45 19.13 -40.17
C THR A 2 -49.05 18.99 -39.59
N ARG A 3 -48.77 19.66 -38.46
CA ARG A 3 -47.46 19.66 -37.80
C ARG A 3 -47.24 18.32 -37.10
N LEU A 4 -46.26 17.56 -37.57
CA LEU A 4 -45.69 16.40 -36.86
C LEU A 4 -44.77 16.91 -35.74
N LEU A 5 -45.02 16.49 -34.49
CA LEU A 5 -44.10 16.66 -33.36
C LEU A 5 -43.01 15.57 -33.39
N PRO A 6 -41.75 15.87 -33.03
CA PRO A 6 -40.70 14.87 -32.94
C PRO A 6 -40.79 14.11 -31.61
N ILE A 7 -40.94 12.78 -31.69
CA ILE A 7 -40.81 11.88 -30.54
C ILE A 7 -39.32 11.78 -30.20
N THR A 8 -38.93 12.33 -29.06
CA THR A 8 -37.58 12.19 -28.52
C THR A 8 -37.53 10.88 -27.74
N LEU A 9 -36.80 9.89 -28.27
CA LEU A 9 -36.59 8.60 -27.62
C LEU A 9 -35.62 8.79 -26.45
N LEU A 10 -36.16 8.93 -25.24
CA LEU A 10 -35.38 8.89 -23.99
C LEU A 10 -34.88 7.46 -23.76
N LEU A 11 -33.61 7.21 -24.07
CA LEU A 11 -32.89 6.02 -23.62
C LEU A 11 -32.68 6.11 -22.11
N PHE A 12 -33.59 5.50 -21.34
CA PHE A 12 -33.35 5.23 -19.93
C PHE A 12 -32.28 4.15 -19.81
N SER A 13 -31.06 4.57 -19.47
CA SER A 13 -30.02 3.65 -19.00
C SER A 13 -30.44 3.13 -17.63
N PHE A 14 -31.02 1.92 -17.60
CA PHE A 14 -31.21 1.20 -16.35
C PHE A 14 -29.82 0.80 -15.84
N ALA A 15 -29.25 1.62 -14.95
CA ALA A 15 -28.13 1.20 -14.14
C ALA A 15 -28.59 -0.01 -13.33
N THR A 16 -28.08 -1.20 -13.67
CA THR A 16 -28.31 -2.40 -12.86
C THR A 16 -27.80 -2.09 -11.45
N PRO A 17 -28.63 -2.27 -10.40
CA PRO A 17 -28.18 -2.04 -9.04
C PRO A 17 -27.00 -2.97 -8.78
N VAL A 18 -25.85 -2.38 -8.44
CA VAL A 18 -24.68 -3.14 -7.98
C VAL A 18 -25.13 -3.95 -6.76
N PRO A 19 -25.02 -5.29 -6.77
CA PRO A 19 -25.45 -6.10 -5.63
C PRO A 19 -24.70 -5.63 -4.37
N ALA A 20 -25.43 -5.49 -3.26
CA ALA A 20 -24.83 -5.11 -1.99
C ALA A 20 -23.75 -6.13 -1.60
N ALA A 21 -22.59 -5.63 -1.13
CA ALA A 21 -21.51 -6.50 -0.68
C ALA A 21 -22.01 -7.43 0.45
N PRO A 22 -21.58 -8.70 0.47
CA PRO A 22 -21.99 -9.64 1.51
C PRO A 22 -21.59 -9.14 2.90
N PRO A 23 -22.36 -9.47 3.95
CA PRO A 23 -22.00 -9.10 5.31
C PRO A 23 -20.63 -9.72 5.69
N PRO A 24 -19.80 -8.99 6.45
CA PRO A 24 -18.45 -9.44 6.79
C PRO A 24 -18.46 -10.71 7.63
N LEU A 25 -17.40 -11.51 7.53
CA LEU A 25 -17.13 -12.62 8.43
C LEU A 25 -16.51 -12.10 9.73
N VAL A 26 -17.02 -12.54 10.87
CA VAL A 26 -16.61 -12.06 12.19
C VAL A 26 -15.86 -13.15 12.95
N VAL A 27 -14.56 -12.94 13.16
CA VAL A 27 -13.71 -13.78 14.02
C VAL A 27 -13.45 -13.05 15.33
N THR A 28 -13.83 -13.66 16.45
CA THR A 28 -13.51 -13.18 17.79
C THR A 28 -12.41 -14.05 18.37
N ALA A 29 -11.24 -13.47 18.62
CA ALA A 29 -10.07 -14.17 19.13
C ALA A 29 -9.69 -13.67 20.52
N VAL A 30 -9.19 -14.59 21.34
CA VAL A 30 -8.53 -14.31 22.62
C VAL A 30 -7.18 -15.00 22.66
N GLY A 31 -6.38 -14.67 23.67
CA GLY A 31 -5.09 -15.30 23.88
C GLY A 31 -5.18 -16.62 24.65
N ASP A 32 -4.26 -16.80 25.60
CA ASP A 32 -4.06 -18.07 26.30
C ASP A 32 -5.18 -18.38 27.30
N VAL A 33 -5.67 -19.62 27.27
CA VAL A 33 -6.75 -20.15 28.11
C VAL A 33 -6.26 -21.39 28.84
N ASN A 34 -6.25 -21.33 30.16
CA ASN A 34 -6.05 -22.45 31.07
C ASN A 34 -7.00 -22.28 32.27
N LEU A 35 -8.00 -23.14 32.40
CA LEU A 35 -9.07 -22.96 33.38
C LEU A 35 -8.70 -23.44 34.80
N GLY A 36 -7.43 -23.78 35.03
CA GLY A 36 -6.91 -24.36 36.25
C GLY A 36 -6.27 -25.72 36.00
N SER A 37 -5.54 -26.23 36.99
CA SER A 37 -4.86 -27.52 36.89
C SER A 37 -5.13 -28.39 38.11
N ALA A 38 -5.45 -29.65 37.89
CA ALA A 38 -5.51 -30.69 38.92
C ALA A 38 -4.13 -31.27 39.25
N TYR A 39 -3.07 -30.80 38.58
CA TYR A 39 -1.69 -31.27 38.77
C TYR A 39 -0.75 -30.11 39.20
N PRO A 40 0.19 -30.37 40.14
CA PRO A 40 0.36 -31.60 40.92
C PRO A 40 -0.65 -31.73 42.08
N SER A 41 -1.43 -30.68 42.34
CA SER A 41 -2.47 -30.65 43.39
C SER A 41 -3.76 -30.05 42.82
N GLY A 42 -4.90 -30.44 43.39
CA GLY A 42 -6.21 -29.83 43.12
C GLY A 42 -6.33 -28.38 43.58
N ASP A 43 -5.39 -27.87 44.38
CA ASP A 43 -5.39 -26.47 44.87
C ASP A 43 -5.29 -25.43 43.75
N TYR A 44 -4.90 -25.84 42.54
CA TYR A 44 -4.85 -24.98 41.36
C TYR A 44 -6.12 -25.05 40.51
N LEU A 45 -7.20 -25.63 41.04
CA LEU A 45 -8.54 -25.52 40.48
C LEU A 45 -9.36 -24.44 41.20
N PRO A 46 -10.26 -23.75 40.49
CA PRO A 46 -11.24 -22.88 41.13
C PRO A 46 -12.29 -23.70 41.88
N ALA A 47 -12.68 -23.22 43.07
CA ALA A 47 -13.62 -23.91 43.95
C ALA A 47 -15.03 -24.09 43.34
N ASP A 48 -15.42 -23.19 42.43
CA ASP A 48 -16.73 -23.20 41.75
C ASP A 48 -16.73 -24.00 40.43
N GLN A 49 -15.73 -24.85 40.22
CA GLN A 49 -15.51 -25.60 38.97
C GLN A 49 -15.40 -24.70 37.73
N GLY A 50 -14.95 -23.45 37.92
CA GLY A 50 -14.65 -22.51 36.84
C GLY A 50 -15.86 -21.75 36.32
N ARG A 51 -17.04 -21.87 36.94
CA ARG A 51 -18.29 -21.21 36.54
C ARG A 51 -18.15 -19.70 36.39
N THR A 52 -17.36 -19.06 37.25
CA THR A 52 -17.17 -17.61 37.25
C THR A 52 -16.00 -17.12 36.41
N LEU A 53 -15.15 -18.01 35.86
CA LEU A 53 -13.90 -17.60 35.21
C LEU A 53 -14.11 -16.74 33.95
N LEU A 54 -15.12 -17.07 33.15
CA LEU A 54 -15.39 -16.43 31.86
C LEU A 54 -16.70 -15.64 31.85
N ALA A 55 -17.54 -15.81 32.86
CA ALA A 55 -18.86 -15.17 32.96
C ALA A 55 -18.81 -13.63 32.79
N PRO A 56 -17.84 -12.88 33.37
CA PRO A 56 -17.79 -11.42 33.24
C PRO A 56 -17.50 -10.92 31.82
N VAL A 57 -16.93 -11.76 30.95
CA VAL A 57 -16.51 -11.40 29.59
C VAL A 57 -17.32 -12.09 28.49
N ARG A 58 -18.16 -13.07 28.83
CA ARG A 58 -18.99 -13.86 27.92
C ARG A 58 -19.67 -13.06 26.81
N ARG A 59 -20.23 -11.89 27.14
CA ARG A 59 -20.96 -11.05 26.15
C ARG A 59 -20.11 -10.55 24.97
N TRP A 60 -18.78 -10.61 25.08
CA TRP A 60 -17.87 -10.22 23.99
C TRP A 60 -17.29 -11.41 23.24
N LEU A 61 -17.56 -12.64 23.69
CA LEU A 61 -17.17 -13.89 23.05
C LEU A 61 -18.28 -14.34 22.10
N SER A 62 -18.49 -13.56 21.05
CA SER A 62 -19.53 -13.79 20.03
C SER A 62 -18.99 -13.46 18.65
N GLY A 63 -19.37 -14.24 17.64
CA GLY A 63 -18.93 -14.08 16.26
C GLY A 63 -19.34 -15.31 15.45
N ASP A 64 -18.93 -15.36 14.18
CA ASP A 64 -19.06 -16.58 13.38
C ASP A 64 -18.05 -17.64 13.86
N ILE A 65 -16.86 -17.19 14.28
CA ILE A 65 -15.82 -18.02 14.90
C ILE A 65 -15.38 -17.35 16.20
N VAL A 66 -15.33 -18.11 17.29
CA VAL A 66 -14.79 -17.68 18.58
C VAL A 66 -13.63 -18.60 18.96
N PHE A 67 -12.42 -18.05 18.89
CA PHE A 67 -11.15 -18.76 18.97
C PHE A 67 -10.40 -18.45 20.27
N GLY A 68 -9.71 -19.47 20.83
CA GLY A 68 -8.70 -19.30 21.88
C GLY A 68 -7.58 -20.34 21.79
N ASN A 69 -6.45 -20.08 22.45
CA ASN A 69 -5.35 -21.04 22.59
C ASN A 69 -5.46 -21.82 23.91
N LEU A 70 -5.65 -23.13 23.86
CA LEU A 70 -5.85 -23.97 25.04
C LEU A 70 -4.50 -24.46 25.59
N GLU A 71 -4.03 -23.80 26.65
CA GLU A 71 -2.74 -24.08 27.29
C GLU A 71 -2.82 -25.30 28.21
N GLY A 72 -2.59 -26.48 27.64
CA GLY A 72 -2.54 -27.76 28.35
C GLY A 72 -3.74 -28.67 28.12
N PRO A 73 -3.58 -29.99 28.37
CA PRO A 73 -4.61 -30.97 28.09
C PRO A 73 -5.81 -30.89 29.06
N LEU A 74 -6.97 -31.21 28.50
CA LEU A 74 -8.17 -31.59 29.23
C LEU A 74 -8.13 -33.11 29.46
N ALA A 75 -7.86 -33.55 30.69
CA ALA A 75 -7.76 -34.96 31.05
C ALA A 75 -8.04 -35.20 32.54
N ASP A 76 -8.61 -36.37 32.85
CA ASP A 76 -8.96 -36.77 34.23
C ASP A 76 -7.92 -37.72 34.86
N GLY A 77 -6.87 -38.07 34.11
CA GLY A 77 -5.85 -39.06 34.47
C GLY A 77 -4.52 -38.85 33.75
N GLY A 78 -3.68 -39.88 33.70
CA GLY A 78 -2.42 -39.88 32.94
C GLY A 78 -1.16 -39.53 33.74
N THR A 79 -0.02 -39.88 33.17
CA THR A 79 1.33 -39.59 33.67
C THR A 79 1.98 -38.48 32.83
N THR A 80 2.96 -37.79 33.42
CA THR A 80 3.72 -36.73 32.74
C THR A 80 5.21 -37.03 32.83
N ASP A 81 5.88 -37.04 31.67
CA ASP A 81 7.34 -37.16 31.59
C ASP A 81 8.03 -35.78 31.66
N LYS A 82 7.23 -34.69 31.65
CA LYS A 82 7.72 -33.32 31.73
C LYS A 82 8.29 -32.98 33.12
N CYS A 83 7.89 -33.72 34.14
CA CYS A 83 8.23 -33.43 35.54
C CYS A 83 9.17 -34.50 36.11
N GLY A 84 10.43 -34.13 36.38
CA GLY A 84 11.39 -34.94 37.15
C GLY A 84 11.56 -34.47 38.60
N PRO A 85 12.24 -35.24 39.47
CA PRO A 85 12.54 -34.84 40.84
C PRO A 85 13.39 -33.55 40.90
N GLY A 86 13.01 -32.59 41.75
CA GLY A 86 13.84 -31.41 42.08
C GLY A 86 13.73 -30.21 41.13
N VAL A 87 12.93 -30.28 40.05
CA VAL A 87 12.69 -29.15 39.14
C VAL A 87 11.27 -28.61 39.35
N GLY A 88 11.11 -27.29 39.44
CA GLY A 88 9.79 -26.65 39.48
C GLY A 88 9.01 -26.95 38.21
N CYS A 89 8.11 -27.95 38.25
CA CYS A 89 7.42 -28.41 37.06
C CYS A 89 6.16 -27.58 36.74
N TYR A 90 6.03 -27.19 35.47
CA TYR A 90 4.86 -26.56 34.88
C TYR A 90 4.21 -27.52 33.87
N ALA A 91 3.63 -28.59 34.41
CA ALA A 91 2.68 -29.43 33.69
C ALA A 91 1.25 -29.06 34.10
N PHE A 92 0.37 -28.91 33.12
CA PHE A 92 -1.03 -28.58 33.32
C PHE A 92 -1.92 -29.76 32.98
N ARG A 93 -2.91 -30.01 33.84
CA ARG A 93 -3.97 -30.99 33.58
C ARG A 93 -5.29 -30.44 34.05
N THR A 94 -6.10 -29.97 33.11
CA THR A 94 -7.44 -29.47 33.44
C THR A 94 -8.42 -30.65 33.41
N PRO A 95 -9.27 -30.88 34.43
CA PRO A 95 -10.29 -31.93 34.36
C PRO A 95 -11.24 -31.74 33.17
N THR A 96 -11.67 -32.82 32.52
CA THR A 96 -12.49 -32.74 31.30
C THR A 96 -13.83 -32.03 31.54
N ALA A 97 -14.36 -32.10 32.76
CA ALA A 97 -15.59 -31.39 33.17
C ALA A 97 -15.54 -29.86 32.93
N PHE A 98 -14.34 -29.26 32.96
CA PHE A 98 -14.15 -27.83 32.72
C PHE A 98 -14.35 -27.43 31.25
N ALA A 99 -14.31 -28.38 30.31
CA ALA A 99 -14.56 -28.12 28.89
C ALA A 99 -15.93 -27.47 28.64
N THR A 100 -16.92 -27.79 29.48
CA THR A 100 -18.26 -27.16 29.45
C THR A 100 -18.21 -25.64 29.65
N ARG A 101 -17.20 -25.11 30.38
CA ARG A 101 -17.03 -23.66 30.57
C ARG A 101 -16.68 -22.96 29.26
N LEU A 102 -16.01 -23.66 28.33
CA LEU A 102 -15.70 -23.13 27.00
C LEU A 102 -16.96 -22.96 26.15
N VAL A 103 -17.87 -23.95 26.19
CA VAL A 103 -19.18 -23.89 25.53
C VAL A 103 -20.03 -22.75 26.13
N GLU A 104 -20.11 -22.68 27.45
CA GLU A 104 -20.86 -21.63 28.14
C GLU A 104 -20.34 -20.23 27.79
N ALA A 105 -19.03 -20.08 27.61
CA ALA A 105 -18.42 -18.82 27.22
C ALA A 105 -18.64 -18.47 25.74
N GLY A 106 -18.91 -19.46 24.88
CA GLY A 106 -19.21 -19.28 23.46
C GLY A 106 -18.07 -19.62 22.50
N PHE A 107 -17.03 -20.34 22.95
CA PHE A 107 -15.95 -20.79 22.07
C PHE A 107 -16.46 -21.77 21.02
N THR A 108 -16.02 -21.60 19.78
CA THR A 108 -16.34 -22.49 18.65
C THR A 108 -15.12 -23.30 18.21
N VAL A 109 -13.90 -22.84 18.56
CA VAL A 109 -12.66 -23.50 18.18
C VAL A 109 -11.53 -23.23 19.18
N MET A 110 -10.70 -24.24 19.43
CA MET A 110 -9.50 -24.11 20.26
C MET A 110 -8.25 -24.55 19.50
N SER A 111 -7.17 -23.78 19.61
CA SER A 111 -5.84 -24.25 19.25
C SER A 111 -5.31 -25.19 20.33
N LEU A 112 -4.75 -26.33 19.89
CA LEU A 112 -4.00 -27.31 20.66
C LEU A 112 -2.52 -27.32 20.26
N ALA A 113 -2.06 -26.38 19.43
CA ALA A 113 -0.65 -26.21 19.08
C ALA A 113 0.01 -25.23 20.06
N ASN A 114 0.60 -25.75 21.13
CA ASN A 114 1.42 -25.01 22.08
C ASN A 114 2.39 -25.96 22.79
N ASN A 115 3.30 -25.42 23.60
CA ASN A 115 4.31 -26.19 24.34
C ASN A 115 3.73 -26.97 25.54
N HIS A 116 2.45 -26.78 25.88
CA HIS A 116 1.77 -27.50 26.94
C HIS A 116 0.83 -28.61 26.44
N ALA A 117 0.61 -28.71 25.13
CA ALA A 117 -0.34 -29.64 24.52
C ALA A 117 -0.08 -31.12 24.86
N LEU A 118 1.19 -31.48 25.07
CA LEU A 118 1.62 -32.83 25.43
C LEU A 118 2.09 -32.96 26.89
N ASP A 119 1.66 -32.07 27.80
CA ASP A 119 2.04 -32.17 29.21
C ASP A 119 1.70 -33.54 29.83
N PHE A 120 0.68 -34.22 29.32
CA PHE A 120 0.27 -35.59 29.71
C PHE A 120 0.32 -36.54 28.51
N GLY A 121 1.30 -36.31 27.63
CA GLY A 121 1.53 -37.10 26.42
C GLY A 121 0.38 -37.07 25.41
N GLU A 122 0.45 -37.99 24.45
CA GLU A 122 -0.56 -38.14 23.40
C GLU A 122 -1.93 -38.55 23.95
N GLU A 123 -1.97 -39.21 25.10
CA GLU A 123 -3.22 -39.55 25.78
C GLU A 123 -3.97 -38.31 26.26
N GLY A 124 -3.27 -37.37 26.91
CA GLY A 124 -3.85 -36.09 27.33
C GLY A 124 -4.38 -35.27 26.15
N ARG A 125 -3.62 -35.20 25.04
CA ARG A 125 -4.06 -34.50 23.83
C ARG A 125 -5.26 -35.17 23.18
N ARG A 126 -5.27 -36.50 23.07
CA ARG A 126 -6.41 -37.26 22.54
C ARG A 126 -7.66 -37.09 23.40
N SER A 127 -7.52 -37.11 24.72
CA SER A 127 -8.63 -36.82 25.65
C SER A 127 -9.22 -35.43 25.41
N THR A 128 -8.34 -34.46 25.17
CA THR A 128 -8.71 -33.08 24.83
C THR A 128 -9.51 -33.01 23.52
N MET A 129 -9.00 -33.59 22.43
CA MET A 129 -9.69 -33.63 21.15
C MET A 129 -11.08 -34.28 21.29
N GLN A 130 -11.15 -35.46 21.92
CA GLN A 130 -12.40 -36.19 22.12
C GLN A 130 -13.45 -35.41 22.94
N VAL A 131 -13.05 -34.65 23.97
CA VAL A 131 -14.00 -33.84 24.73
C VAL A 131 -14.47 -32.62 23.95
N LEU A 132 -13.60 -31.99 23.17
CA LEU A 132 -13.96 -30.87 22.30
C LEU A 132 -14.92 -31.32 21.20
N ASP A 133 -14.65 -32.45 20.54
CA ASP A 133 -15.52 -33.08 19.55
C ASP A 133 -16.93 -33.35 20.11
N ARG A 134 -17.01 -33.99 21.29
CA ARG A 134 -18.30 -34.27 21.96
C ARG A 134 -19.10 -33.00 22.29
N LEU A 135 -18.41 -31.88 22.50
CA LEU A 135 -19.02 -30.59 22.83
C LEU A 135 -19.24 -29.70 21.59
N GLY A 136 -18.89 -30.18 20.39
CA GLY A 136 -19.03 -29.42 19.15
C GLY A 136 -18.08 -28.21 19.06
N ILE A 137 -16.95 -28.26 19.78
CA ILE A 137 -15.88 -27.27 19.66
C ILE A 137 -14.84 -27.83 18.70
N ALA A 138 -14.61 -27.17 17.57
CA ALA A 138 -13.57 -27.58 16.64
C ALA A 138 -12.18 -27.41 17.26
N HIS A 139 -11.18 -28.10 16.72
CA HIS A 139 -9.80 -27.95 17.17
C HIS A 139 -8.80 -28.03 16.02
N SER A 140 -7.59 -27.52 16.26
CA SER A 140 -6.43 -27.68 15.38
C SER A 140 -5.16 -27.72 16.22
N GLY A 141 -4.18 -28.55 15.86
CA GLY A 141 -2.88 -28.54 16.52
C GLY A 141 -1.89 -29.62 16.07
N PRO A 142 -2.23 -30.92 16.19
CA PRO A 142 -1.41 -31.99 15.61
C PRO A 142 -1.30 -31.88 14.08
N PRO A 143 -0.27 -32.48 13.45
CA PRO A 143 -0.15 -32.50 12.00
C PRO A 143 -1.38 -33.15 11.35
N GLY A 144 -1.98 -32.45 10.38
CA GLY A 144 -3.17 -32.90 9.66
C GLY A 144 -4.49 -32.51 10.33
N ASP A 145 -4.45 -31.92 11.53
CA ASP A 145 -5.64 -31.47 12.25
C ASP A 145 -5.99 -30.01 11.90
N VAL A 146 -7.05 -29.84 11.14
CA VAL A 146 -7.53 -28.54 10.62
C VAL A 146 -9.00 -28.38 10.97
N ALA A 147 -9.35 -27.27 11.60
CA ALA A 147 -10.74 -26.94 11.91
C ALA A 147 -11.42 -26.34 10.67
N GLY A 148 -12.50 -26.97 10.19
CA GLY A 148 -13.29 -26.51 9.06
C GLY A 148 -14.65 -25.95 9.46
N PHE A 149 -15.09 -24.88 8.79
CA PHE A 149 -16.41 -24.26 8.97
C PHE A 149 -17.06 -23.97 7.63
N THR A 150 -18.40 -23.97 7.61
CA THR A 150 -19.19 -23.39 6.52
C THR A 150 -20.01 -22.23 7.06
N ILE A 151 -19.62 -21.00 6.73
CA ILE A 151 -20.24 -19.78 7.25
C ILE A 151 -20.88 -19.04 6.08
N ARG A 152 -22.21 -18.96 6.07
CA ARG A 152 -22.99 -18.28 5.01
C ARG A 152 -22.60 -18.74 3.58
N GLY A 153 -22.36 -20.04 3.41
CA GLY A 153 -21.97 -20.64 2.12
C GLY A 153 -20.49 -20.50 1.76
N ARG A 154 -19.66 -19.96 2.65
CA ARG A 154 -18.19 -19.89 2.51
C ARG A 154 -17.52 -20.94 3.36
N SER A 155 -16.57 -21.64 2.75
CA SER A 155 -15.69 -22.60 3.42
C SER A 155 -14.55 -21.86 4.11
N VAL A 156 -14.32 -22.14 5.39
CA VAL A 156 -13.29 -21.51 6.21
C VAL A 156 -12.46 -22.58 6.88
N ALA A 157 -11.14 -22.51 6.76
CA ALA A 157 -10.21 -23.38 7.46
C ALA A 157 -9.47 -22.60 8.56
N LEU A 158 -9.19 -23.25 9.69
CA LEU A 158 -8.26 -22.79 10.70
C LEU A 158 -7.20 -23.84 10.97
N VAL A 159 -5.94 -23.46 10.86
CA VAL A 159 -4.78 -24.31 11.15
C VAL A 159 -3.88 -23.66 12.20
N ALA A 160 -3.41 -24.46 13.17
CA ALA A 160 -2.61 -24.02 14.30
C ALA A 160 -1.18 -24.57 14.24
N PHE A 161 -0.20 -23.69 14.50
CA PHE A 161 1.22 -23.98 14.46
C PHE A 161 1.89 -23.77 15.83
N THR A 162 2.96 -24.50 16.11
CA THR A 162 3.86 -24.22 17.25
C THR A 162 5.30 -24.55 16.88
N THR A 163 6.25 -24.39 17.79
CA THR A 163 7.67 -24.69 17.58
C THR A 163 8.00 -26.17 17.71
N ALA A 164 7.04 -26.99 18.14
CA ALA A 164 7.24 -28.41 18.41
C ALA A 164 6.90 -29.29 17.20
N GLU A 165 7.71 -30.35 16.99
CA GLU A 165 7.58 -31.28 15.85
C GLU A 165 6.29 -32.12 15.87
N HIS A 166 5.66 -32.28 17.04
CA HIS A 166 4.39 -33.00 17.19
C HIS A 166 3.17 -32.18 16.79
N SER A 167 3.37 -31.03 16.16
CA SER A 167 2.37 -30.09 15.64
C SER A 167 2.86 -29.53 14.30
N HIS A 168 2.02 -28.79 13.59
CA HIS A 168 2.50 -28.03 12.44
C HIS A 168 3.62 -27.06 12.90
N ASN A 169 4.83 -27.29 12.41
CA ASN A 169 6.03 -26.66 12.95
C ASN A 169 6.32 -25.31 12.27
N LEU A 170 6.15 -24.20 13.00
CA LEU A 170 6.40 -22.85 12.48
C LEU A 170 7.88 -22.55 12.20
N LEU A 171 8.80 -23.38 12.68
CA LEU A 171 10.23 -23.25 12.38
C LEU A 171 10.56 -23.72 10.96
N ASP A 172 9.75 -24.63 10.40
CA ASP A 172 9.83 -25.05 9.01
C ASP A 172 8.89 -24.17 8.17
N LEU A 173 9.44 -23.05 7.68
CA LEU A 173 8.70 -22.09 6.89
C LEU A 173 8.20 -22.66 5.56
N GLU A 174 8.94 -23.60 4.97
CA GLU A 174 8.59 -24.17 3.68
C GLU A 174 7.43 -25.17 3.83
N ALA A 175 7.50 -26.06 4.82
CA ALA A 175 6.36 -26.92 5.16
C ALA A 175 5.13 -26.08 5.59
N SER A 176 5.35 -25.02 6.38
CA SER A 176 4.26 -24.11 6.79
C SER A 176 3.60 -23.42 5.59
N ARG A 177 4.39 -22.97 4.62
CA ARG A 177 3.90 -22.39 3.36
C ARG A 177 3.03 -23.40 2.59
N GLN A 178 3.52 -24.63 2.42
CA GLN A 178 2.81 -25.68 1.69
C GLN A 178 1.46 -26.02 2.31
N VAL A 179 1.41 -26.18 3.64
CA VAL A 179 0.15 -26.44 4.37
C VAL A 179 -0.88 -25.32 4.10
N VAL A 180 -0.45 -24.06 4.15
CA VAL A 180 -1.37 -22.93 3.94
C VAL A 180 -1.80 -22.81 2.47
N GLU A 181 -0.90 -23.03 1.51
CA GLU A 181 -1.24 -23.05 0.08
C GLU A 181 -2.28 -24.13 -0.25
N GLU A 182 -2.12 -25.32 0.33
CA GLU A 182 -3.05 -26.42 0.16
C GLU A 182 -4.45 -26.13 0.73
N LEU A 183 -4.50 -25.42 1.86
CA LEU A 183 -5.77 -24.99 2.47
C LEU A 183 -6.42 -23.87 1.66
N ALA A 184 -5.64 -22.89 1.22
CA ALA A 184 -6.13 -21.76 0.41
C ALA A 184 -6.62 -22.20 -0.97
N ALA A 185 -6.12 -23.31 -1.50
CA ALA A 185 -6.63 -23.91 -2.73
C ALA A 185 -8.02 -24.57 -2.57
N ARG A 186 -8.42 -24.90 -1.34
CA ARG A 186 -9.63 -25.69 -1.03
C ARG A 186 -10.70 -24.92 -0.25
N HIS A 187 -10.34 -23.79 0.35
CA HIS A 187 -11.22 -23.00 1.21
C HIS A 187 -11.28 -21.54 0.74
N ASP A 188 -12.42 -20.90 0.94
CA ASP A 188 -12.61 -19.48 0.60
C ASP A 188 -11.79 -18.56 1.52
N ILE A 189 -11.62 -18.94 2.79
CA ILE A 189 -10.92 -18.16 3.82
C ILE A 189 -10.00 -19.08 4.64
N VAL A 190 -8.76 -18.67 4.89
CA VAL A 190 -7.81 -19.42 5.73
C VAL A 190 -7.36 -18.61 6.94
N LEU A 191 -7.62 -19.12 8.14
CA LEU A 191 -7.16 -18.57 9.40
C LEU A 191 -5.94 -19.37 9.88
N VAL A 192 -4.90 -18.66 10.29
CA VAL A 192 -3.71 -19.28 10.89
C VAL A 192 -3.60 -18.84 12.33
N SER A 193 -3.31 -19.78 13.22
CA SER A 193 -2.84 -19.45 14.57
C SER A 193 -1.45 -20.00 14.80
N PHE A 194 -0.68 -19.36 15.66
CA PHE A 194 0.61 -19.89 16.10
C PHE A 194 0.83 -19.69 17.59
N HIS A 195 1.65 -20.57 18.17
CA HIS A 195 2.24 -20.42 19.49
C HIS A 195 3.77 -20.38 19.39
N GLY A 196 4.37 -19.24 19.72
CA GLY A 196 5.80 -19.02 19.55
C GLY A 196 6.28 -17.68 20.12
N GLY A 197 7.54 -17.36 19.89
CA GLY A 197 8.20 -16.18 20.45
C GLY A 197 8.72 -16.41 21.86
N ARG A 198 9.55 -15.47 22.33
CA ARG A 198 10.03 -15.45 23.71
C ARG A 198 8.87 -15.19 24.66
N GLU A 199 8.94 -15.78 25.84
CA GLU A 199 7.91 -15.67 26.87
C GLU A 199 8.28 -14.66 27.96
N GLY A 200 7.25 -14.05 28.58
CA GLY A 200 7.40 -13.30 29.81
C GLY A 200 7.33 -11.77 29.66
N ARG A 201 7.50 -11.08 30.80
CA ARG A 201 7.19 -9.64 30.97
C ARG A 201 7.94 -8.71 30.01
N THR A 202 9.10 -9.12 29.52
CA THR A 202 9.98 -8.33 28.64
C THR A 202 9.85 -8.74 27.17
N ALA A 203 8.91 -9.63 26.84
CA ALA A 203 8.73 -10.16 25.50
C ALA A 203 7.55 -9.52 24.76
N ALA A 204 7.29 -8.23 25.00
CA ALA A 204 6.18 -7.50 24.39
C ALA A 204 6.47 -7.00 22.95
N HIS A 205 7.75 -6.92 22.57
CA HIS A 205 8.17 -6.50 21.24
C HIS A 205 8.42 -7.70 20.33
N VAL A 206 8.12 -7.55 19.04
CA VAL A 206 8.41 -8.55 17.99
C VAL A 206 9.72 -8.20 17.29
N PRO A 207 10.84 -8.89 17.53
CA PRO A 207 12.11 -8.56 16.87
C PRO A 207 12.13 -9.01 15.39
N TYR A 208 13.06 -8.43 14.62
CA TYR A 208 13.45 -8.92 13.28
C TYR A 208 14.53 -10.01 13.40
N ALA A 209 14.28 -11.01 14.25
CA ALA A 209 15.24 -12.07 14.53
C ALA A 209 14.53 -13.32 15.07
N LEU A 210 15.23 -14.45 15.00
CA LEU A 210 14.85 -15.68 15.68
C LEU A 210 14.80 -15.44 17.21
N GLU A 211 13.62 -15.65 17.80
CA GLU A 211 13.46 -15.63 19.24
C GLU A 211 13.83 -16.99 19.86
N LYS A 212 14.22 -16.99 21.14
CA LYS A 212 14.57 -18.21 21.88
C LYS A 212 14.07 -18.15 23.33
N LEU A 213 13.85 -19.32 23.91
CA LEU A 213 13.67 -19.52 25.36
C LEU A 213 14.77 -20.48 25.84
N GLY A 214 15.80 -19.94 26.50
CA GLY A 214 17.04 -20.68 26.71
C GLY A 214 17.67 -21.07 25.36
N ASN A 215 17.85 -22.37 25.11
CA ASN A 215 18.35 -22.90 23.84
C ASN A 215 17.24 -23.27 22.85
N GLU A 216 15.97 -23.25 23.27
CA GLU A 216 14.85 -23.63 22.42
C GLU A 216 14.56 -22.53 21.39
N PRO A 217 14.58 -22.82 20.08
CA PRO A 217 14.15 -21.87 19.05
C PRO A 217 12.65 -21.62 19.15
N ARG A 218 12.27 -20.34 19.17
CA ARG A 218 10.88 -19.89 19.31
C ARG A 218 10.33 -19.18 18.07
N GLY A 219 11.07 -19.23 16.96
CA GLY A 219 10.65 -18.72 15.66
C GLY A 219 11.01 -17.25 15.41
N GLU A 220 11.17 -16.92 14.13
CA GLU A 220 11.24 -15.55 13.62
C GLU A 220 9.82 -15.16 13.18
N LEU A 221 9.02 -14.69 14.15
CA LEU A 221 7.56 -14.66 13.99
C LEU A 221 7.07 -13.75 12.85
N ARG A 222 7.78 -12.65 12.56
CA ARG A 222 7.44 -11.77 11.43
C ARG A 222 7.56 -12.51 10.11
N ARG A 223 8.67 -13.23 9.95
CA ARG A 223 8.95 -14.01 8.76
C ARG A 223 7.92 -15.11 8.59
N PHE A 224 7.60 -15.84 9.66
CA PHE A 224 6.53 -16.83 9.65
C PHE A 224 5.18 -16.23 9.24
N ALA A 225 4.74 -15.15 9.91
CA ALA A 225 3.45 -14.50 9.64
C ALA A 225 3.34 -14.01 8.18
N HIS A 226 4.41 -13.41 7.65
CA HIS A 226 4.44 -12.97 6.26
C HIS A 226 4.47 -14.15 5.29
N THR A 227 5.18 -15.24 5.60
CA THR A 227 5.21 -16.47 4.80
C THR A 227 3.82 -17.07 4.66
N VAL A 228 3.06 -17.19 5.76
CA VAL A 228 1.71 -17.78 5.69
C VAL A 228 0.69 -16.85 5.03
N ILE A 229 0.81 -15.52 5.19
CA ILE A 229 -0.04 -14.58 4.43
C ILE A 229 0.27 -14.66 2.93
N ASP A 230 1.56 -14.72 2.57
CA ASP A 230 1.99 -14.86 1.17
C ASP A 230 1.51 -16.19 0.55
N ALA A 231 1.33 -17.23 1.38
CA ALA A 231 0.79 -18.54 1.02
C ALA A 231 -0.74 -18.57 0.88
N GLY A 232 -1.46 -17.58 1.44
CA GLY A 232 -2.92 -17.48 1.34
C GLY A 232 -3.68 -17.37 2.68
N ALA A 233 -3.01 -17.17 3.81
CA ALA A 233 -3.69 -16.88 5.07
C ALA A 233 -4.33 -15.48 5.09
N ASP A 234 -5.55 -15.39 5.58
CA ASP A 234 -6.34 -14.14 5.65
C ASP A 234 -6.31 -13.46 7.03
N LEU A 235 -5.99 -14.23 8.07
CA LEU A 235 -5.85 -13.75 9.44
C LEU A 235 -4.81 -14.59 10.17
N VAL A 236 -3.89 -13.94 10.87
CA VAL A 236 -2.87 -14.64 11.69
C VAL A 236 -3.02 -14.24 13.16
N LEU A 237 -3.18 -15.24 14.03
CA LEU A 237 -3.40 -15.08 15.48
C LEU A 237 -2.27 -15.75 16.27
N GLY A 238 -1.43 -14.94 16.92
CA GLY A 238 -0.26 -15.37 17.70
C GLY A 238 -0.53 -15.48 19.19
N HIS A 239 0.24 -16.37 19.84
CA HIS A 239 0.15 -16.76 21.25
C HIS A 239 1.53 -17.21 21.77
N GLY A 240 1.65 -17.38 23.09
CA GLY A 240 2.84 -17.90 23.75
C GLY A 240 3.73 -16.90 24.49
N PRO A 241 3.86 -15.62 24.09
CA PRO A 241 4.62 -14.65 24.88
C PRO A 241 4.01 -14.37 26.26
N HIS A 242 2.75 -14.76 26.50
CA HIS A 242 1.94 -14.49 27.68
C HIS A 242 1.71 -13.00 27.99
N VAL A 243 2.15 -12.11 27.10
CA VAL A 243 1.90 -10.67 27.11
C VAL A 243 1.31 -10.24 25.78
N LEU A 244 0.63 -9.10 25.73
CA LEU A 244 0.20 -8.49 24.48
C LEU A 244 1.40 -8.14 23.58
N ARG A 245 1.26 -8.35 22.28
CA ARG A 245 2.19 -7.88 21.24
C ARG A 245 1.44 -7.09 20.17
N GLY A 246 2.14 -6.25 19.41
CA GLY A 246 1.52 -5.34 18.45
C GLY A 246 0.70 -6.02 17.34
N LEU A 247 -0.09 -5.20 16.64
CA LEU A 247 -0.89 -5.56 15.49
C LEU A 247 -0.28 -4.99 14.21
N GLU A 248 -0.11 -5.84 13.21
CA GLU A 248 0.37 -5.48 11.88
C GLU A 248 -0.74 -5.69 10.86
N VAL A 249 -0.81 -4.84 9.84
CA VAL A 249 -1.56 -5.16 8.63
C VAL A 249 -0.57 -5.31 7.49
N TYR A 250 -0.51 -6.52 6.94
CA TYR A 250 0.40 -6.90 5.88
C TYR A 250 -0.43 -7.48 4.73
N ARG A 251 -0.33 -6.86 3.54
CA ARG A 251 -1.15 -7.19 2.35
C ARG A 251 -2.65 -7.25 2.68
N ARG A 252 -3.13 -6.26 3.45
CA ARG A 252 -4.52 -6.15 3.90
C ARG A 252 -5.00 -7.32 4.73
N ARG A 253 -4.10 -8.14 5.30
CA ARG A 253 -4.43 -9.18 6.27
C ARG A 253 -3.92 -8.76 7.63
N LEU A 254 -4.73 -9.00 8.67
CA LEU A 254 -4.37 -8.63 10.03
C LEU A 254 -3.49 -9.72 10.63
N VAL A 255 -2.40 -9.31 11.29
CA VAL A 255 -1.60 -10.17 12.16
C VAL A 255 -1.69 -9.63 13.58
N ALA A 256 -2.18 -10.45 14.50
CA ALA A 256 -2.13 -10.17 15.93
C ALA A 256 -1.05 -11.05 16.55
N TYR A 257 0.11 -10.50 16.93
CA TYR A 257 1.25 -11.32 17.34
C TYR A 257 1.12 -11.92 18.75
N SER A 258 0.25 -11.37 19.61
CA SER A 258 -0.16 -11.98 20.88
C SER A 258 -1.32 -11.21 21.50
N LEU A 259 -2.31 -11.94 22.03
CA LEU A 259 -3.45 -11.41 22.78
C LEU A 259 -3.31 -11.55 24.31
N GLY A 260 -2.18 -12.08 24.78
CA GLY A 260 -1.83 -12.23 26.20
C GLY A 260 -2.61 -13.33 26.93
N ASN A 261 -2.41 -13.43 28.25
CA ASN A 261 -3.15 -14.39 29.08
C ASN A 261 -4.62 -13.96 29.24
N PHE A 262 -5.52 -14.60 28.50
CA PHE A 262 -6.93 -14.24 28.56
C PHE A 262 -7.60 -14.78 29.82
N CYS A 263 -7.46 -16.09 30.06
CA CYS A 263 -8.01 -16.75 31.22
C CYS A 263 -7.11 -17.91 31.67
N THR A 264 -6.05 -17.61 32.42
CA THR A 264 -5.11 -18.59 32.97
C THR A 264 -5.14 -18.65 34.51
N TYR A 265 -5.90 -19.57 35.08
CA TYR A 265 -6.13 -19.64 36.53
C TYR A 265 -4.98 -20.31 37.29
N GLY A 266 -4.62 -19.75 38.45
CA GLY A 266 -3.83 -20.44 39.46
C GLY A 266 -2.31 -20.42 39.23
N ARG A 267 -1.84 -21.08 38.16
CA ARG A 267 -0.41 -21.38 37.97
C ARG A 267 0.36 -20.42 37.05
N PHE A 268 -0.31 -19.42 36.50
CA PHE A 268 0.31 -18.41 35.65
C PHE A 268 0.70 -17.18 36.47
N SER A 269 1.83 -16.57 36.11
CA SER A 269 2.21 -15.27 36.67
C SER A 269 1.38 -14.17 36.01
N LEU A 270 0.59 -13.43 36.79
CA LEU A 270 -0.30 -12.38 36.27
C LEU A 270 0.11 -10.96 36.72
N GLY A 271 1.32 -10.82 37.23
CA GLY A 271 1.88 -9.54 37.68
C GLY A 271 2.25 -8.62 36.51
N GLY A 272 1.79 -7.37 36.55
CA GLY A 272 2.15 -6.35 35.55
C GLY A 272 1.55 -6.65 34.16
N PRO A 273 2.35 -6.61 33.08
CA PRO A 273 1.84 -6.80 31.72
C PRO A 273 1.28 -8.20 31.44
N LEU A 274 1.67 -9.21 32.21
CA LEU A 274 1.19 -10.59 32.06
C LEU A 274 -0.29 -10.78 32.46
N GLY A 275 -0.83 -9.85 33.25
CA GLY A 275 -2.25 -9.85 33.64
C GLY A 275 -3.13 -8.98 32.76
N ILE A 276 -2.61 -8.46 31.64
CA ILE A 276 -3.34 -7.62 30.68
C ILE A 276 -3.51 -8.41 29.39
N ALA A 277 -4.74 -8.49 28.89
CA ALA A 277 -5.08 -9.22 27.68
C ALA A 277 -6.16 -8.47 26.87
N ALA A 278 -6.54 -9.04 25.74
CA ALA A 278 -7.58 -8.49 24.89
C ALA A 278 -8.46 -9.59 24.28
N VAL A 279 -9.75 -9.29 24.15
CA VAL A 279 -10.58 -9.92 23.12
C VAL A 279 -10.47 -9.06 21.87
N LEU A 280 -10.15 -9.68 20.74
CA LEU A 280 -10.05 -9.03 19.44
C LEU A 280 -11.16 -9.55 18.53
N ARG A 281 -12.14 -8.69 18.22
CA ARG A 281 -13.20 -8.99 17.25
C ARG A 281 -12.82 -8.41 15.89
N VAL A 282 -12.54 -9.27 14.92
CA VAL A 282 -12.08 -8.96 13.57
C VAL A 282 -13.21 -9.13 12.56
N GLU A 283 -13.35 -8.18 11.65
CA GLU A 283 -14.25 -8.23 10.50
C GLU A 283 -13.43 -8.40 9.23
N LEU A 284 -13.68 -9.51 8.53
CA LEU A 284 -13.06 -9.85 7.25
C LEU A 284 -14.11 -9.72 6.14
N ALA A 285 -13.69 -9.31 4.94
CA ALA A 285 -14.59 -9.39 3.80
C ALA A 285 -14.85 -10.85 3.45
N ALA A 286 -16.12 -11.19 3.24
CA ALA A 286 -16.54 -12.58 3.05
C ALA A 286 -16.20 -13.15 1.65
N ASP A 287 -15.74 -12.31 0.73
CA ASP A 287 -15.38 -12.67 -0.64
C ASP A 287 -13.89 -13.00 -0.80
N ASP A 288 -13.02 -12.28 -0.10
CA ASP A 288 -11.57 -12.39 -0.29
C ASP A 288 -10.76 -12.39 1.01
N GLY A 289 -11.40 -12.36 2.18
CA GLY A 289 -10.72 -12.41 3.48
C GLY A 289 -9.94 -11.15 3.86
N ARG A 290 -10.06 -10.06 3.08
CA ARG A 290 -9.36 -8.80 3.42
C ARG A 290 -9.82 -8.28 4.79
N PHE A 291 -8.89 -7.75 5.56
CA PHE A 291 -9.16 -7.05 6.81
C PHE A 291 -9.96 -5.78 6.57
N LEU A 292 -11.14 -5.67 7.20
CA LEU A 292 -12.01 -4.50 7.11
C LEU A 292 -11.85 -3.60 8.33
N ALA A 293 -12.03 -4.20 9.51
CA ALA A 293 -11.96 -3.52 10.79
C ALA A 293 -11.78 -4.52 11.93
N ALA A 294 -11.32 -4.06 13.09
CA ALA A 294 -11.44 -4.84 14.32
C ALA A 294 -11.80 -3.96 15.53
N ARG A 295 -12.18 -4.62 16.61
CA ARG A 295 -12.52 -4.02 17.90
C ARG A 295 -11.75 -4.75 19.01
N ILE A 296 -10.98 -3.99 19.78
CA ILE A 296 -10.31 -4.45 20.98
C ILE A 296 -11.24 -4.24 22.17
N VAL A 297 -11.54 -5.32 22.90
CA VAL A 297 -12.13 -5.27 24.22
C VAL A 297 -11.03 -5.56 25.24
N PRO A 298 -10.62 -4.56 26.03
CA PRO A 298 -9.52 -4.74 26.97
C PRO A 298 -9.95 -5.60 28.15
N THR A 299 -9.17 -6.62 28.47
CA THR A 299 -9.40 -7.52 29.60
C THR A 299 -8.17 -7.59 30.50
N ARG A 300 -8.38 -8.12 31.70
CA ARG A 300 -7.33 -8.31 32.69
C ARG A 300 -7.62 -9.53 33.56
N GLN A 301 -6.59 -10.05 34.19
CA GLN A 301 -6.70 -11.03 35.26
C GLN A 301 -6.00 -10.52 36.52
N GLN A 302 -6.38 -11.06 37.68
CA GLN A 302 -5.73 -10.76 38.97
C GLN A 302 -5.70 -12.01 39.84
N GLY A 303 -4.52 -12.35 40.35
CA GLY A 303 -4.34 -13.47 41.29
C GLY A 303 -4.95 -14.77 40.75
N ARG A 304 -5.68 -15.49 41.59
CA ARG A 304 -6.43 -16.70 41.19
C ARG A 304 -7.84 -16.33 40.69
N GLY A 305 -7.91 -15.43 39.70
CA GLY A 305 -9.18 -14.93 39.15
C GLY A 305 -9.30 -15.19 37.65
N GLY A 306 -10.54 -15.20 37.16
CA GLY A 306 -10.85 -15.31 35.74
C GLY A 306 -10.64 -14.03 34.94
N ALA A 307 -11.10 -14.05 33.70
CA ALA A 307 -11.07 -12.91 32.80
C ALA A 307 -12.05 -11.82 33.25
N LEU A 308 -11.54 -10.60 33.46
CA LEU A 308 -12.32 -9.43 33.85
C LEU A 308 -12.21 -8.31 32.81
N PRO A 309 -13.24 -7.46 32.63
CA PRO A 309 -13.10 -6.24 31.84
C PRO A 309 -12.03 -5.33 32.44
N ASP A 310 -11.16 -4.77 31.60
CA ASP A 310 -10.19 -3.76 32.02
C ASP A 310 -10.72 -2.34 31.80
N ARG A 311 -11.32 -1.77 32.85
CA ARG A 311 -11.87 -0.39 32.82
C ARG A 311 -10.81 0.67 32.52
N GLN A 312 -9.54 0.39 32.81
CA GLN A 312 -8.43 1.30 32.53
C GLN A 312 -7.98 1.27 31.07
N ARG A 313 -8.54 0.36 30.25
CA ARG A 313 -8.23 0.23 28.81
C ARG A 313 -6.74 0.08 28.50
N ARG A 314 -5.97 -0.55 29.40
CA ARG A 314 -4.52 -0.67 29.27
C ARG A 314 -4.13 -1.46 28.04
N ALA A 315 -4.89 -2.50 27.68
CA ALA A 315 -4.65 -3.27 26.48
C ALA A 315 -4.69 -2.42 25.20
N ILE A 316 -5.62 -1.46 25.10
CA ILE A 316 -5.71 -0.54 23.94
C ILE A 316 -4.46 0.33 23.86
N ALA A 317 -4.03 0.90 24.98
CA ALA A 317 -2.83 1.74 25.04
C ALA A 317 -1.56 0.96 24.69
N LEU A 318 -1.42 -0.26 25.23
CA LEU A 318 -0.28 -1.14 24.96
C LEU A 318 -0.25 -1.60 23.52
N LEU A 319 -1.34 -2.15 22.98
CA LEU A 319 -1.42 -2.59 21.60
C LEU A 319 -1.12 -1.45 20.64
N ARG A 320 -1.64 -0.24 20.87
CA ARG A 320 -1.34 0.92 20.03
C ARG A 320 0.14 1.31 20.09
N LYS A 321 0.74 1.31 21.28
CA LYS A 321 2.16 1.62 21.46
C LYS A 321 3.02 0.59 20.71
N LEU A 322 2.86 -0.69 21.04
CA LEU A 322 3.63 -1.80 20.49
C LEU A 322 3.45 -1.90 18.97
N SER A 323 2.22 -1.74 18.46
CA SER A 323 1.99 -1.77 17.01
C SER A 323 2.83 -0.73 16.28
N ARG A 324 2.88 0.50 16.79
CA ARG A 324 3.65 1.59 16.17
C ARG A 324 5.16 1.38 16.29
N GLU A 325 5.62 0.97 17.46
CA GLU A 325 7.04 0.76 17.72
C GLU A 325 7.60 -0.41 16.90
N ASP A 326 6.80 -1.47 16.73
CA ASP A 326 7.24 -2.69 16.04
C ASP A 326 7.02 -2.62 14.52
N PHE A 327 5.94 -1.98 14.03
CA PHE A 327 5.54 -2.09 12.61
C PHE A 327 5.49 -0.75 11.87
N GLY A 328 5.71 0.38 12.55
CA GLY A 328 5.79 1.71 11.93
C GLY A 328 4.64 1.99 10.96
N PRO A 329 4.88 2.09 9.64
CA PRO A 329 3.84 2.30 8.62
C PRO A 329 2.83 1.14 8.50
N ALA A 330 3.27 -0.10 8.70
CA ALA A 330 2.43 -1.29 8.62
C ALA A 330 1.60 -1.52 9.89
N ALA A 331 1.80 -0.70 10.92
CA ALA A 331 1.05 -0.78 12.17
C ALA A 331 -0.45 -0.54 11.95
N ALA A 332 -1.28 -1.45 12.46
CA ALA A 332 -2.72 -1.22 12.51
C ALA A 332 -3.04 0.07 13.27
N ARG A 333 -4.01 0.85 12.78
CA ARG A 333 -4.42 2.10 13.43
C ARG A 333 -5.42 1.79 14.51
N ILE A 334 -5.10 2.15 15.76
CA ILE A 334 -5.93 1.86 16.93
C ILE A 334 -6.37 3.17 17.59
N ASP A 335 -7.68 3.44 17.65
CA ASP A 335 -8.24 4.65 18.30
C ASP A 335 -8.43 4.48 19.83
N ASP A 336 -8.77 5.56 20.55
CA ASP A 336 -8.97 5.55 22.03
C ASP A 336 -10.17 4.73 22.51
N ARG A 337 -11.01 4.31 21.58
CA ARG A 337 -12.14 3.43 21.82
C ARG A 337 -11.80 1.98 21.47
N GLY A 338 -10.59 1.67 21.01
CA GLY A 338 -10.17 0.33 20.60
C GLY A 338 -10.71 -0.10 19.24
N ARG A 339 -11.12 0.83 18.36
CA ARG A 339 -11.34 0.48 16.94
C ARG A 339 -10.00 0.37 16.25
N VAL A 340 -9.88 -0.68 15.45
CA VAL A 340 -8.70 -1.02 14.67
C VAL A 340 -9.06 -0.91 13.19
N SER A 341 -8.22 -0.24 12.41
CA SER A 341 -8.33 -0.15 10.95
C SER A 341 -6.97 -0.37 10.29
N ALA A 342 -6.99 -0.66 8.99
CA ALA A 342 -5.77 -0.69 8.19
C ALA A 342 -5.04 0.68 8.22
N PRO A 343 -3.69 0.69 8.12
CA PRO A 343 -2.95 1.92 7.93
C PRO A 343 -3.27 2.57 6.57
N PRO A 344 -3.08 3.90 6.43
CA PRO A 344 -3.22 4.56 5.14
C PRO A 344 -2.24 3.95 4.12
N GLY A 345 -2.76 3.49 2.97
CA GLY A 345 -1.97 2.98 1.84
C GLY A 345 -1.98 1.47 1.65
N ASP A 346 -2.54 0.69 2.58
CA ASP A 346 -2.69 -0.76 2.41
C ASP A 346 -3.95 -1.06 1.56
N GLY A 347 -3.78 -1.16 0.24
CA GLY A 347 -4.86 -1.51 -0.71
C GLY A 347 -5.63 -0.35 -1.35
N ALA A 348 -5.07 0.87 -1.35
CA ALA A 348 -5.64 2.03 -2.03
C ALA A 348 -4.66 2.64 -3.03
N GLY A 349 -5.14 3.49 -3.94
CA GLY A 349 -4.29 4.14 -4.94
C GLY A 349 -3.73 3.15 -5.97
N VAL A 350 -2.47 3.31 -6.35
CA VAL A 350 -1.77 2.39 -7.26
C VAL A 350 -1.28 1.14 -6.51
N LEU A 351 -1.17 1.17 -5.18
CA LEU A 351 -0.75 0.01 -4.39
C LEU A 351 -1.77 -1.13 -4.39
N SER A 352 -3.04 -0.89 -4.71
CA SER A 352 -4.01 -1.98 -4.93
C SER A 352 -3.62 -2.91 -6.09
N LEU A 353 -2.80 -2.44 -7.04
CA LEU A 353 -2.31 -3.25 -8.16
C LEU A 353 -1.21 -4.25 -7.75
N LEU A 354 -0.69 -4.19 -6.52
CA LEU A 354 0.26 -5.19 -6.02
C LEU A 354 -0.38 -6.60 -5.88
N GLU A 355 -1.71 -6.64 -5.82
CA GLU A 355 -2.56 -7.83 -5.72
C GLU A 355 -2.73 -8.54 -7.09
N GLU A 356 -2.54 -7.82 -8.21
CA GLU A 356 -2.49 -8.45 -9.53
C GLU A 356 -1.16 -9.24 -9.62
N ARG A 357 -1.24 -10.59 -9.58
CA ARG A 357 -0.12 -11.55 -9.58
C ARG A 357 1.00 -11.27 -10.62
N GLN A 358 0.79 -10.37 -11.58
CA GLN A 358 1.72 -10.04 -12.66
C GLN A 358 2.25 -8.60 -12.68
N ASN A 359 1.90 -7.71 -11.73
CA ASN A 359 2.40 -6.32 -11.77
C ASN A 359 3.83 -6.16 -11.23
N LEU A 360 4.78 -6.85 -11.87
CA LEU A 360 6.22 -6.80 -11.59
C LEU A 360 6.78 -5.38 -11.78
N ALA A 361 6.17 -4.57 -12.65
CA ALA A 361 6.60 -3.21 -12.93
C ALA A 361 6.48 -2.29 -11.70
N LEU A 362 5.36 -2.35 -10.97
CA LEU A 362 5.17 -1.56 -9.75
C LEU A 362 6.14 -1.99 -8.63
N ARG A 363 6.30 -3.30 -8.41
CA ARG A 363 7.26 -3.83 -7.41
C ARG A 363 8.69 -3.37 -7.71
N ASN A 364 9.11 -3.52 -8.96
CA ASN A 364 10.43 -3.07 -9.42
C ASN A 364 10.61 -1.55 -9.30
N LEU A 365 9.55 -0.77 -9.52
CA LEU A 365 9.57 0.68 -9.35
C LEU A 365 9.81 1.05 -7.88
N LEU A 366 9.02 0.49 -6.95
CA LEU A 366 9.12 0.80 -5.52
C LEU A 366 10.50 0.41 -4.97
N GLN A 367 10.99 -0.79 -5.29
CA GLN A 367 12.34 -1.23 -4.91
C GLN A 367 13.43 -0.33 -5.50
N TRP A 368 13.28 0.05 -6.78
CA TRP A 368 14.24 0.96 -7.40
C TRP A 368 14.23 2.34 -6.74
N LEU A 369 13.06 2.89 -6.39
CA LEU A 369 12.93 4.16 -5.67
C LEU A 369 13.54 4.07 -4.26
N GLN A 370 13.34 2.99 -3.51
CA GLN A 370 14.03 2.79 -2.23
C GLN A 370 15.56 2.85 -2.40
N LYS A 371 16.10 2.19 -3.44
CA LYS A 371 17.53 2.28 -3.80
C LYS A 371 17.98 3.69 -4.22
N GLN A 372 17.06 4.59 -4.58
CA GLN A 372 17.35 6.01 -4.85
C GLN A 372 17.29 6.90 -3.60
N GLY A 373 17.08 6.31 -2.41
CA GLY A 373 17.08 7.02 -1.12
C GLY A 373 15.69 7.52 -0.67
N PHE A 374 14.60 7.03 -1.25
CA PHE A 374 13.26 7.33 -0.76
C PHE A 374 12.88 6.40 0.40
N ALA A 375 12.40 6.98 1.50
CA ALA A 375 11.90 6.20 2.63
C ALA A 375 10.64 5.44 2.24
N GLU A 376 10.56 4.17 2.67
CA GLU A 376 9.42 3.29 2.39
C GLU A 376 8.10 3.92 2.80
N GLU A 377 8.05 4.57 3.97
CA GLU A 377 6.86 5.23 4.50
C GLU A 377 6.33 6.35 3.58
N GLN A 378 7.22 7.06 2.88
CA GLN A 378 6.84 8.11 1.94
C GLN A 378 6.29 7.51 0.64
N LEU A 379 6.92 6.43 0.16
CA LEU A 379 6.45 5.71 -1.02
C LEU A 379 5.07 5.09 -0.78
N LEU A 380 4.89 4.43 0.36
CA LEU A 380 3.60 3.85 0.74
C LEU A 380 2.51 4.92 0.83
N ARG A 381 2.84 6.10 1.39
CA ARG A 381 1.91 7.23 1.48
C ARG A 381 1.50 7.76 0.10
N TRP A 382 2.45 7.99 -0.81
CA TRP A 382 2.12 8.58 -2.13
C TRP A 382 1.47 7.57 -3.06
N PHE A 383 2.00 6.36 -3.17
CA PHE A 383 1.44 5.34 -4.06
C PHE A 383 0.15 4.73 -3.51
N GLY A 384 -0.04 4.77 -2.19
CA GLY A 384 -1.24 4.32 -1.50
C GLY A 384 -2.35 5.38 -1.38
N ASP A 385 -2.11 6.61 -1.83
CA ASP A 385 -3.10 7.68 -1.84
C ASP A 385 -4.18 7.40 -2.90
N ARG A 386 -5.46 7.62 -2.59
CA ARG A 386 -6.59 7.41 -3.52
C ARG A 386 -6.54 8.29 -4.78
N ARG A 387 -5.74 9.35 -4.78
CA ARG A 387 -5.45 10.19 -5.95
C ARG A 387 -4.47 9.53 -6.91
N ALA A 388 -3.61 8.63 -6.43
CA ALA A 388 -2.70 7.86 -7.26
C ALA A 388 -3.51 6.84 -8.09
N ARG A 389 -3.58 7.05 -9.40
CA ARG A 389 -4.34 6.19 -10.33
C ARG A 389 -3.58 6.06 -11.64
N LEU A 390 -3.78 4.93 -12.32
CA LEU A 390 -3.34 4.81 -13.72
C LEU A 390 -4.32 5.55 -14.64
N LEU A 391 -3.78 6.14 -15.70
CA LEU A 391 -4.51 6.96 -16.66
C LEU A 391 -4.34 6.35 -18.08
N PRO A 392 -5.16 5.38 -18.49
CA PRO A 392 -5.00 4.68 -19.78
C PRO A 392 -4.87 5.62 -20.98
N GLU A 393 -5.54 6.77 -20.95
CA GLU A 393 -5.48 7.80 -22.00
C GLU A 393 -4.08 8.38 -22.22
N VAL A 394 -3.18 8.29 -21.23
CA VAL A 394 -1.77 8.70 -21.35
C VAL A 394 -1.05 7.80 -22.35
N VAL A 395 -1.28 6.48 -22.29
CA VAL A 395 -0.64 5.51 -23.18
C VAL A 395 -1.04 5.76 -24.63
N GLU A 396 -2.32 6.06 -24.87
CA GLU A 396 -2.83 6.38 -26.22
C GLU A 396 -2.18 7.64 -26.82
N ARG A 397 -1.97 8.68 -26.01
CA ARG A 397 -1.27 9.90 -26.47
C ARG A 397 0.18 9.64 -26.85
N PHE A 398 0.87 8.72 -26.17
CA PHE A 398 2.23 8.32 -26.56
C PHE A 398 2.28 7.53 -27.87
N ARG A 399 1.21 6.82 -28.24
CA ARG A 399 1.11 6.08 -29.52
C ARG A 399 0.94 7.02 -30.72
N HIS A 400 0.34 8.20 -30.51
CA HIS A 400 -0.01 9.13 -31.60
C HIS A 400 0.50 10.58 -31.39
N PRO A 401 1.83 10.83 -31.35
CA PRO A 401 2.38 12.17 -31.16
C PRO A 401 2.15 13.09 -32.37
N ALA A 402 1.75 14.35 -32.10
CA ALA A 402 1.41 15.33 -33.14
C ALA A 402 2.61 15.76 -34.00
N GLU A 403 3.81 15.72 -33.43
CA GLU A 403 5.06 16.13 -34.08
C GLU A 403 5.44 15.25 -35.27
N LYS A 404 4.88 14.03 -35.35
CA LYS A 404 5.10 13.11 -36.47
C LYS A 404 4.25 13.42 -37.72
N ARG A 405 3.36 14.41 -37.65
CA ARG A 405 2.57 14.87 -38.80
C ARG A 405 3.45 15.59 -39.83
N SER A 406 2.95 15.76 -41.05
CA SER A 406 3.58 16.63 -42.04
C SER A 406 3.66 18.07 -41.50
N TYR A 407 4.69 18.82 -41.90
CA TYR A 407 4.87 20.18 -41.38
C TYR A 407 3.65 21.10 -41.60
N PRO A 408 2.98 21.11 -42.78
CA PRO A 408 1.76 21.90 -42.97
C PRO A 408 0.65 21.55 -41.97
N ALA A 409 0.42 20.25 -41.72
CA ALA A 409 -0.58 19.78 -40.78
C ALA A 409 -0.22 20.06 -39.31
N TYR A 410 1.08 20.06 -38.97
CA TYR A 410 1.54 20.46 -37.64
C TYR A 410 1.41 21.97 -37.44
N ARG A 411 1.82 22.77 -38.44
CA ARG A 411 1.77 24.23 -38.42
C ARG A 411 0.35 24.78 -38.26
N SER A 412 -0.64 24.17 -38.91
CA SER A 412 -2.04 24.60 -38.83
C SER A 412 -2.65 24.47 -37.42
N LEU A 413 -2.05 23.67 -36.54
CA LEU A 413 -2.47 23.56 -35.14
C LEU A 413 -2.23 24.87 -34.37
N PHE A 414 -1.19 25.63 -34.74
CA PHE A 414 -0.71 26.78 -33.98
C PHE A 414 -0.97 28.13 -34.66
N PHE A 415 -1.02 28.18 -36.01
CA PHE A 415 -1.35 29.40 -36.75
C PHE A 415 -2.86 29.69 -36.78
N LYS A 416 -3.48 29.75 -35.60
CA LYS A 416 -4.90 30.10 -35.41
C LYS A 416 -5.02 31.55 -34.93
N PRO A 417 -6.04 32.32 -35.36
CA PRO A 417 -6.22 33.72 -34.92
C PRO A 417 -6.18 33.88 -33.40
N ALA A 418 -6.83 32.99 -32.66
CA ALA A 418 -6.86 33.01 -31.20
C ALA A 418 -5.48 32.81 -30.53
N LEU A 419 -4.56 32.06 -31.15
CA LEU A 419 -3.19 31.90 -30.63
C LEU A 419 -2.34 33.10 -30.96
N LEU A 420 -2.44 33.61 -32.17
CA LEU A 420 -1.70 34.79 -32.59
C LEU A 420 -2.10 36.02 -31.77
N GLN A 421 -3.39 36.18 -31.47
CA GLN A 421 -3.87 37.25 -30.58
C GLN A 421 -3.35 37.06 -29.16
N ALA A 422 -3.48 35.85 -28.59
CA ALA A 422 -2.98 35.56 -27.24
C ALA A 422 -1.47 35.83 -27.10
N ALA A 423 -0.69 35.54 -28.15
CA ALA A 423 0.74 35.82 -28.16
C ALA A 423 1.05 37.32 -28.26
N ALA A 424 0.26 38.09 -29.01
CA ALA A 424 0.37 39.55 -29.05
C ALA A 424 0.06 40.18 -27.69
N ASP A 425 -1.05 39.76 -27.06
CA ASP A 425 -1.43 40.21 -25.73
C ASP A 425 -0.34 39.87 -24.70
N PHE A 426 0.21 38.64 -24.77
CA PHE A 426 1.29 38.19 -23.89
C PHE A 426 2.55 39.05 -24.03
N LEU A 427 2.99 39.33 -25.26
CA LEU A 427 4.15 40.17 -25.54
C LEU A 427 3.98 41.59 -24.97
N GLN A 428 2.77 42.15 -25.06
CA GLN A 428 2.45 43.46 -24.52
C GLN A 428 2.39 43.43 -22.98
N GLN A 429 1.64 42.50 -22.40
CA GLN A 429 1.41 42.41 -20.96
C GLN A 429 2.65 41.98 -20.17
N ARG A 430 3.66 41.39 -20.83
CA ARG A 430 4.90 40.91 -20.19
C ARG A 430 6.14 41.57 -20.80
N ALA A 431 5.98 42.72 -21.46
CA ALA A 431 7.06 43.40 -22.17
C ALA A 431 8.30 43.64 -21.27
N ASP A 432 8.08 44.15 -20.05
CA ASP A 432 9.16 44.46 -19.11
C ASP A 432 9.88 43.21 -18.61
N LEU A 433 9.12 42.19 -18.22
CA LEU A 433 9.68 40.92 -17.75
C LEU A 433 10.48 40.23 -18.87
N LEU A 434 9.94 40.19 -20.08
CA LEU A 434 10.62 39.63 -21.25
C LEU A 434 11.90 40.41 -21.59
N ALA A 435 11.89 41.74 -21.46
CA ALA A 435 13.07 42.57 -21.65
C ALA A 435 14.14 42.31 -20.57
N ALA A 436 13.72 42.17 -19.31
CA ALA A 436 14.60 41.86 -18.19
C ALA A 436 15.26 40.49 -18.36
N VAL A 437 14.48 39.45 -18.68
CA VAL A 437 15.00 38.09 -18.94
C VAL A 437 15.91 38.07 -20.18
N GLU A 438 15.54 38.76 -21.26
CA GLU A 438 16.43 38.89 -22.43
C GLU A 438 17.77 39.53 -22.05
N LYS A 439 17.76 40.59 -21.23
CA LYS A 439 18.98 41.25 -20.75
C LYS A 439 19.84 40.32 -19.89
N SER A 440 19.23 39.55 -18.98
CA SER A 440 19.95 38.65 -18.08
C SER A 440 20.55 37.43 -18.79
N TYR A 441 19.84 36.87 -19.79
CA TYR A 441 20.21 35.59 -20.40
C TYR A 441 20.72 35.70 -21.83
N GLY A 442 20.53 36.83 -22.51
CA GLY A 442 20.90 37.03 -23.91
C GLY A 442 20.02 36.26 -24.90
N VAL A 443 18.84 35.81 -24.47
CA VAL A 443 17.89 35.04 -25.29
C VAL A 443 16.80 35.98 -25.81
N ASP A 444 16.59 35.96 -27.13
CA ASP A 444 15.62 36.83 -27.80
C ASP A 444 14.20 36.68 -27.22
N ARG A 445 13.57 37.81 -26.86
CA ARG A 445 12.24 37.82 -26.23
C ARG A 445 11.13 37.24 -27.09
N HIS A 446 11.19 37.42 -28.41
CA HIS A 446 10.18 36.90 -29.33
C HIS A 446 10.31 35.39 -29.48
N LEU A 447 11.54 34.86 -29.38
CA LEU A 447 11.79 33.43 -29.32
C LEU A 447 11.24 32.81 -28.02
N LEU A 448 11.45 33.45 -26.86
CA LEU A 448 10.86 33.00 -25.60
C LEU A 448 9.32 33.02 -25.65
N ALA A 449 8.73 34.09 -26.19
CA ALA A 449 7.29 34.18 -26.41
C ALA A 449 6.78 33.07 -27.36
N ALA A 450 7.53 32.74 -28.41
CA ALA A 450 7.20 31.66 -29.33
C ALA A 450 7.23 30.27 -28.68
N ILE A 451 8.19 30.03 -27.77
CA ILE A 451 8.22 28.79 -26.98
C ILE A 451 6.96 28.68 -26.12
N VAL A 452 6.65 29.68 -25.27
CA VAL A 452 5.47 29.59 -24.39
C VAL A 452 4.15 29.58 -25.16
N ALA A 453 4.08 30.23 -26.33
CA ALA A 453 2.93 30.11 -27.23
C ALA A 453 2.75 28.68 -27.76
N THR A 454 3.86 27.99 -28.04
CA THR A 454 3.84 26.60 -28.52
C THR A 454 3.55 25.61 -27.40
N GLU A 455 4.15 25.81 -26.22
CA GLU A 455 4.02 24.88 -25.09
C GLU A 455 2.64 24.95 -24.42
N THR A 456 2.15 26.16 -24.13
CA THR A 456 0.98 26.34 -23.27
C THR A 456 -0.02 27.34 -23.80
N HIS A 457 0.11 27.76 -25.06
CA HIS A 457 -0.73 28.81 -25.64
C HIS A 457 -0.69 30.08 -24.77
N CYS A 458 0.54 30.49 -24.39
CA CYS A 458 0.80 31.63 -23.50
C CYS A 458 0.11 31.47 -22.13
N GLY A 459 0.19 30.28 -21.54
CA GLY A 459 -0.37 29.97 -20.22
C GLY A 459 -1.85 29.59 -20.21
N LYS A 460 -2.56 29.63 -21.34
CA LYS A 460 -3.97 29.22 -21.42
C LYS A 460 -4.18 27.70 -21.33
N LYS A 461 -3.14 26.91 -21.59
CA LYS A 461 -3.16 25.44 -21.58
C LYS A 461 -1.91 24.86 -20.89
N PRO A 462 -1.75 25.04 -19.57
CA PRO A 462 -0.56 24.58 -18.84
C PRO A 462 -0.52 23.06 -18.60
N GLY A 463 -1.60 22.35 -18.95
CA GLY A 463 -1.78 20.93 -18.63
C GLY A 463 -2.62 20.75 -17.37
N THR A 464 -3.44 19.71 -17.39
CA THR A 464 -4.43 19.41 -16.32
C THR A 464 -4.29 17.99 -15.79
N ILE A 465 -3.27 17.26 -16.24
CA ILE A 465 -3.06 15.86 -15.88
C ILE A 465 -2.10 15.81 -14.69
N PRO A 466 -2.40 15.08 -13.60
CA PRO A 466 -1.46 14.89 -12.50
C PRO A 466 -0.18 14.22 -13.00
N ALA A 467 0.97 14.91 -12.87
CA ALA A 467 2.25 14.46 -13.39
C ALA A 467 2.70 13.13 -12.75
N PHE A 468 2.43 12.96 -11.45
CA PHE A 468 2.67 11.69 -10.74
C PHE A 468 1.94 10.52 -11.42
N ASN A 469 0.64 10.68 -11.68
CA ASN A 469 -0.19 9.63 -12.29
C ASN A 469 0.28 9.34 -13.72
N ALA A 470 0.51 10.37 -14.53
CA ALA A 470 0.99 10.21 -15.89
C ALA A 470 2.31 9.44 -15.96
N LEU A 471 3.31 9.84 -15.17
CA LEU A 471 4.61 9.18 -15.15
C LEU A 471 4.50 7.75 -14.62
N THR A 472 3.73 7.52 -13.54
CA THR A 472 3.49 6.19 -12.98
C THR A 472 2.84 5.25 -14.00
N THR A 473 1.82 5.72 -14.73
CA THR A 473 1.22 4.98 -15.86
C THR A 473 2.24 4.62 -16.93
N VAL A 474 3.11 5.55 -17.33
CA VAL A 474 4.14 5.24 -18.34
C VAL A 474 5.16 4.23 -17.82
N VAL A 475 5.50 4.23 -16.52
CA VAL A 475 6.36 3.20 -15.94
C VAL A 475 5.72 1.81 -16.06
N ILE A 476 4.45 1.71 -15.72
CA ILE A 476 3.73 0.43 -15.58
C ILE A 476 3.24 -0.08 -16.93
N ASP A 477 2.55 0.75 -17.72
CA ASP A 477 1.78 0.32 -18.90
C ASP A 477 2.46 0.64 -20.25
N TYR A 478 3.63 1.29 -20.25
CA TYR A 478 4.33 1.65 -21.49
C TYR A 478 5.83 1.30 -21.50
N PRO A 479 6.17 0.01 -21.69
CA PRO A 479 7.55 -0.50 -21.55
C PRO A 479 8.61 0.29 -22.34
N ARG A 480 8.28 0.76 -23.55
CA ARG A 480 9.20 1.51 -24.43
C ARG A 480 9.76 2.79 -23.79
N ARG A 481 9.06 3.41 -22.83
CA ARG A 481 9.53 4.62 -22.12
C ARG A 481 9.62 4.46 -20.60
N SER A 482 9.36 3.28 -20.06
CA SER A 482 9.38 3.01 -18.62
C SER A 482 10.68 3.45 -17.93
N ARG A 483 11.86 3.16 -18.53
CA ARG A 483 13.16 3.58 -17.98
C ARG A 483 13.34 5.10 -17.90
N TRP A 484 12.78 5.84 -18.84
CA TRP A 484 12.80 7.30 -18.83
C TRP A 484 11.80 7.83 -17.80
N ALA A 485 10.56 7.35 -17.84
CA ALA A 485 9.50 7.80 -16.95
C ALA A 485 9.83 7.56 -15.47
N ARG A 486 10.42 6.41 -15.11
CA ARG A 486 10.84 6.17 -13.71
C ARG A 486 11.89 7.16 -13.22
N ARG A 487 12.78 7.62 -14.11
CA ARG A 487 13.80 8.62 -13.76
C ARG A 487 13.15 9.98 -13.53
N GLU A 488 12.23 10.39 -14.41
CA GLU A 488 11.47 11.63 -14.29
C GLU A 488 10.57 11.62 -13.05
N LEU A 489 9.91 10.49 -12.75
CA LEU A 489 9.12 10.32 -11.54
C LEU A 489 9.98 10.52 -10.29
N ALA A 490 11.19 9.94 -10.24
CA ALA A 490 12.11 10.20 -9.13
C ALA A 490 12.53 11.68 -9.03
N GLN A 491 12.66 12.40 -10.13
CA GLN A 491 12.95 13.85 -10.07
C GLN A 491 11.73 14.62 -9.56
N LEU A 492 10.51 14.25 -9.97
CA LEU A 492 9.26 14.83 -9.49
C LEU A 492 9.12 14.66 -7.98
N LEU A 493 9.33 13.44 -7.48
CA LEU A 493 9.25 13.12 -6.04
C LEU A 493 10.31 13.86 -5.21
N LYS A 494 11.45 14.20 -5.81
CA LYS A 494 12.49 15.02 -5.16
C LYS A 494 12.13 16.50 -5.10
N LEU A 495 11.48 17.03 -6.14
CA LEU A 495 11.07 18.42 -6.22
C LEU A 495 9.86 18.72 -5.32
N TYR A 496 8.84 17.86 -5.39
CA TYR A 496 7.53 18.10 -4.79
C TYR A 496 7.27 17.10 -3.68
N ARG A 497 8.17 17.05 -2.68
CA ARG A 497 8.14 16.02 -1.63
C ARG A 497 6.87 16.11 -0.77
N ASP A 498 6.34 17.29 -0.55
CA ASP A 498 5.19 17.47 0.33
C ASP A 498 3.88 16.96 -0.29
N ASP A 499 3.61 17.30 -1.56
CA ASP A 499 2.46 16.79 -2.32
C ASP A 499 2.79 16.57 -3.81
N PRO A 500 3.44 15.45 -4.17
CA PRO A 500 3.77 15.18 -5.57
C PRO A 500 2.53 14.85 -6.43
N LEU A 501 1.42 14.48 -5.80
CA LEU A 501 0.16 14.14 -6.49
C LEU A 501 -0.62 15.39 -6.93
N GLY A 502 -0.39 16.54 -6.30
CA GLY A 502 -1.02 17.81 -6.64
C GLY A 502 -0.41 18.50 -7.87
N VAL A 503 0.73 18.02 -8.38
CA VAL A 503 1.46 18.66 -9.48
C VAL A 503 0.77 18.38 -10.82
N LEU A 504 0.21 19.41 -11.44
CA LEU A 504 -0.41 19.31 -12.75
C LEU A 504 0.60 19.51 -13.88
N GLY A 505 0.33 18.85 -15.01
CA GLY A 505 1.17 18.92 -16.19
C GLY A 505 0.56 18.26 -17.42
N SER A 506 1.42 17.94 -18.37
CA SER A 506 1.08 17.26 -19.61
C SER A 506 0.89 15.75 -19.40
N TYR A 507 0.43 15.08 -20.46
CA TYR A 507 0.34 13.62 -20.48
C TYR A 507 1.71 12.93 -20.36
N ALA A 508 2.80 13.66 -20.60
CA ALA A 508 4.17 13.16 -20.44
C ALA A 508 4.77 13.54 -19.07
N GLY A 509 4.03 14.27 -18.21
CA GLY A 509 4.53 14.77 -16.93
C GLY A 509 5.35 16.06 -17.02
N ALA A 510 5.20 16.82 -18.11
CA ALA A 510 5.83 18.13 -18.24
C ALA A 510 5.05 19.19 -17.46
N VAL A 511 5.73 20.03 -16.67
CA VAL A 511 5.12 20.90 -15.66
C VAL A 511 5.26 22.38 -16.05
N GLY A 512 4.22 23.15 -15.71
CA GLY A 512 4.24 24.61 -15.73
C GLY A 512 4.14 25.24 -17.12
N LEU A 513 4.30 26.56 -17.15
CA LEU A 513 4.07 27.41 -18.33
C LEU A 513 5.05 27.15 -19.48
N VAL A 514 6.17 26.49 -19.17
CA VAL A 514 7.25 26.17 -20.10
C VAL A 514 7.42 24.66 -20.35
N GLN A 515 6.52 23.85 -19.78
CA GLN A 515 6.45 22.39 -19.99
C GLN A 515 7.80 21.70 -19.78
N PHE A 516 8.47 22.01 -18.67
CA PHE A 516 9.69 21.30 -18.31
C PHE A 516 9.38 19.92 -17.75
N MET A 517 10.15 18.94 -18.20
CA MET A 517 10.23 17.66 -17.49
C MET A 517 10.85 17.87 -16.10
N PRO A 518 10.46 17.11 -15.07
CA PRO A 518 10.98 17.27 -13.70
C PRO A 518 12.52 17.29 -13.61
N SER A 519 13.22 16.49 -14.42
CA SER A 519 14.69 16.56 -14.53
C SER A 519 15.21 17.91 -15.01
N SER A 520 14.51 18.56 -15.94
CA SER A 520 14.87 19.87 -16.48
C SER A 520 14.61 20.98 -15.46
N ILE A 521 13.56 20.87 -14.65
CA ILE A 521 13.32 21.82 -13.55
C ILE A 521 14.48 21.79 -12.56
N ARG A 522 14.91 20.60 -12.13
CA ARG A 522 16.05 20.47 -11.20
C ARG A 522 17.38 20.99 -11.78
N ALA A 523 17.56 20.86 -13.09
CA ALA A 523 18.84 21.20 -13.73
C ALA A 523 18.92 22.67 -14.21
N TYR A 524 17.79 23.26 -14.58
CA TYR A 524 17.74 24.56 -15.27
C TYR A 524 16.71 25.54 -14.70
N GLY A 525 15.89 25.11 -13.75
CA GLY A 525 14.95 25.98 -13.05
C GLY A 525 15.64 27.15 -12.37
N VAL A 526 15.00 28.30 -12.39
CA VAL A 526 15.49 29.54 -11.79
C VAL A 526 14.37 30.14 -10.96
N ASP A 527 14.66 30.40 -9.68
CA ASP A 527 13.91 31.29 -8.81
C ASP A 527 14.33 32.72 -9.17
N TYR A 528 13.54 33.36 -10.04
CA TYR A 528 13.87 34.66 -10.63
C TYR A 528 13.25 35.81 -9.85
N ASP A 529 12.12 35.59 -9.17
CA ASP A 529 11.52 36.59 -8.28
C ASP A 529 12.04 36.52 -6.83
N HIS A 530 12.95 35.60 -6.54
CA HIS A 530 13.69 35.45 -5.27
C HIS A 530 12.79 35.15 -4.07
N ASP A 531 11.70 34.41 -4.29
CA ASP A 531 10.76 34.01 -3.24
C ASP A 531 11.18 32.74 -2.49
N GLY A 532 12.32 32.15 -2.87
CA GLY A 532 12.90 30.94 -2.29
C GLY A 532 12.38 29.65 -2.93
N ARG A 533 11.58 29.73 -4.00
CA ARG A 533 11.00 28.58 -4.71
C ARG A 533 11.17 28.73 -6.21
N ILE A 534 11.23 27.60 -6.91
CA ILE A 534 11.15 27.57 -8.39
C ILE A 534 9.71 27.19 -8.73
N ASP A 535 8.88 28.18 -9.05
CA ASP A 535 7.49 27.99 -9.43
C ASP A 535 7.25 28.27 -10.93
N LEU A 536 7.28 27.21 -11.74
CA LEU A 536 7.04 27.31 -13.17
C LEU A 536 5.57 27.62 -13.54
N ALA A 537 4.66 27.76 -12.57
CA ALA A 537 3.34 28.34 -12.79
C ALA A 537 3.36 29.87 -12.78
N ARG A 538 4.46 30.49 -12.34
CA ARG A 538 4.68 31.95 -12.33
C ARG A 538 5.57 32.37 -13.50
N TRP A 539 5.22 33.49 -14.13
CA TRP A 539 5.91 33.98 -15.32
C TRP A 539 7.41 34.32 -15.11
N PRO A 540 7.84 34.94 -14.00
CA PRO A 540 9.24 35.26 -13.77
C PRO A 540 10.14 34.03 -13.88
N ASP A 541 9.86 33.03 -13.05
CA ASP A 541 10.60 31.76 -13.00
C ASP A 541 10.48 30.98 -14.28
N ALA A 542 9.28 30.89 -14.84
CA ALA A 542 9.04 30.16 -16.09
C ALA A 542 9.92 30.71 -17.22
N LEU A 543 9.88 32.01 -17.48
CA LEU A 543 10.64 32.63 -18.57
C LEU A 543 12.14 32.59 -18.31
N ALA A 544 12.58 32.87 -17.09
CA ALA A 544 13.99 32.79 -16.72
C ALA A 544 14.53 31.36 -16.84
N SER A 545 13.74 30.35 -16.44
CA SER A 545 14.10 28.93 -16.58
C SER A 545 14.23 28.50 -18.04
N ALA A 546 13.28 28.90 -18.90
CA ALA A 546 13.38 28.63 -20.34
C ALA A 546 14.59 29.33 -20.97
N ALA A 547 14.87 30.58 -20.60
CA ALA A 547 16.04 31.32 -21.08
C ALA A 547 17.35 30.70 -20.59
N ASN A 548 17.42 30.29 -19.32
CA ASN A 548 18.55 29.59 -18.73
C ASN A 548 18.81 28.27 -19.44
N TYR A 549 17.76 27.48 -19.70
CA TYR A 549 17.86 26.23 -20.47
C TYR A 549 18.47 26.48 -21.84
N LEU A 550 17.95 27.44 -22.61
CA LEU A 550 18.47 27.75 -23.94
C LEU A 550 19.93 28.21 -23.90
N LYS A 551 20.28 29.09 -22.95
CA LYS A 551 21.64 29.58 -22.74
C LYS A 551 22.60 28.42 -22.42
N ARG A 552 22.24 27.55 -21.47
CA ARG A 552 23.03 26.37 -21.08
C ARG A 552 23.18 25.36 -22.22
N HIS A 553 22.24 25.34 -23.17
CA HIS A 553 22.32 24.53 -24.37
C HIS A 553 22.98 25.22 -25.58
N GLY A 554 23.67 26.34 -25.34
CA GLY A 554 24.54 27.00 -26.31
C GLY A 554 23.81 27.96 -27.24
N TYR A 555 22.64 28.46 -26.84
CA TYR A 555 21.94 29.52 -27.58
C TYR A 555 22.87 30.73 -27.79
N ARG A 556 22.90 31.22 -29.03
CA ARG A 556 23.54 32.48 -29.41
C ARG A 556 22.62 33.22 -30.36
N ARG A 557 22.39 34.50 -30.09
CA ARG A 557 21.58 35.36 -30.96
C ARG A 557 22.23 35.45 -32.34
N GLY A 558 21.40 35.46 -33.39
CA GLY A 558 21.85 35.47 -34.78
C GLY A 558 20.82 34.85 -35.71
N PRO A 559 21.20 34.50 -36.94
CA PRO A 559 20.29 33.90 -37.90
C PRO A 559 19.64 32.62 -37.36
N TYR A 560 18.33 32.48 -37.54
CA TYR A 560 17.59 31.29 -37.14
C TYR A 560 17.31 30.38 -38.34
N ARG A 561 18.19 29.39 -38.54
CA ARG A 561 18.03 28.34 -39.56
C ARG A 561 18.62 27.02 -39.07
N ARG A 562 18.22 25.90 -39.68
CA ARG A 562 18.75 24.57 -39.32
C ARG A 562 20.29 24.59 -39.33
N GLY A 563 20.91 24.06 -38.29
CA GLY A 563 22.37 24.07 -38.11
C GLY A 563 22.96 25.31 -37.42
N THR A 564 22.16 26.32 -37.09
CA THR A 564 22.63 27.45 -36.26
C THR A 564 22.54 27.15 -34.76
N ALA A 565 23.27 27.91 -33.94
CA ALA A 565 23.28 27.76 -32.49
C ALA A 565 21.88 27.94 -31.88
N ALA A 566 21.15 28.99 -32.30
CA ALA A 566 19.77 29.24 -31.87
C ALA A 566 18.83 28.07 -32.20
N TYR A 567 18.88 27.57 -33.45
CA TYR A 567 18.04 26.44 -33.86
C TYR A 567 18.38 25.16 -33.08
N ARG A 568 19.67 24.86 -32.85
CA ARG A 568 20.08 23.69 -32.07
C ARG A 568 19.62 23.77 -30.62
N ALA A 569 19.65 24.95 -30.00
CA ALA A 569 19.17 25.14 -28.64
C ALA A 569 17.65 24.89 -28.53
N VAL A 570 16.85 25.40 -29.47
CA VAL A 570 15.41 25.13 -29.52
C VAL A 570 15.11 23.67 -29.84
N PHE A 571 15.88 23.04 -30.73
CA PHE A 571 15.74 21.60 -31.00
C PHE A 571 16.06 20.74 -29.76
N ARG A 572 16.96 21.18 -28.87
CA ARG A 572 17.21 20.46 -27.62
C ARG A 572 16.03 20.57 -26.65
N TYR A 573 15.34 21.70 -26.68
CA TYR A 573 14.13 21.94 -25.89
C TYR A 573 13.03 20.91 -26.20
N ASN A 574 12.79 20.66 -27.49
CA ASN A 574 11.96 19.55 -27.97
C ASN A 574 12.61 18.99 -29.25
N PRO A 575 13.08 17.71 -29.25
CA PRO A 575 13.87 17.09 -30.32
C PRO A 575 13.02 16.75 -31.55
N SER A 576 12.42 17.78 -32.14
CA SER A 576 11.54 17.75 -33.30
C SER A 576 11.89 18.92 -34.22
N HIS A 577 12.20 18.61 -35.48
CA HIS A 577 12.42 19.65 -36.50
C HIS A 577 11.15 20.44 -36.80
N ASN A 578 9.97 19.81 -36.70
CA ASN A 578 8.68 20.48 -36.85
C ASN A 578 8.48 21.54 -35.76
N TYR A 579 8.79 21.18 -34.51
CA TYR A 579 8.74 22.10 -33.37
C TYR A 579 9.72 23.27 -33.55
N ALA A 580 11.01 22.98 -33.77
CA ALA A 580 12.03 24.01 -33.88
C ALA A 580 11.78 24.96 -35.07
N ARG A 581 11.23 24.44 -36.18
CA ARG A 581 10.79 25.28 -37.30
C ARG A 581 9.61 26.17 -36.93
N LEU A 582 8.58 25.62 -36.28
CA LEU A 582 7.40 26.37 -35.84
C LEU A 582 7.77 27.53 -34.91
N VAL A 583 8.59 27.27 -33.88
CA VAL A 583 9.04 28.30 -32.93
C VAL A 583 9.77 29.44 -33.66
N GLY A 584 10.63 29.11 -34.63
CA GLY A 584 11.29 30.11 -35.46
C GLY A 584 10.32 30.94 -36.31
N GLU A 585 9.33 30.30 -36.93
CA GLU A 585 8.32 30.99 -37.75
C GLU A 585 7.45 31.94 -36.89
N LEU A 586 7.07 31.51 -35.69
CA LEU A 586 6.32 32.35 -34.73
C LEU A 586 7.17 33.52 -34.23
N ALA A 587 8.41 33.27 -33.79
CA ALA A 587 9.32 34.30 -33.31
C ALA A 587 9.56 35.40 -34.37
N ALA A 588 9.78 34.98 -35.63
CA ALA A 588 9.95 35.92 -36.74
C ALA A 588 8.67 36.74 -37.02
N ARG A 589 7.48 36.13 -36.88
CA ARG A 589 6.21 36.85 -37.01
C ARG A 589 6.03 37.88 -35.89
N PHE A 590 6.33 37.51 -34.66
CA PHE A 590 6.20 38.39 -33.50
C PHE A 590 7.11 39.60 -33.62
N ALA A 591 8.38 39.40 -34.03
CA ALA A 591 9.33 40.49 -34.26
C ALA A 591 8.89 41.46 -35.39
N ARG A 592 8.28 40.95 -36.47
CA ARG A 592 7.73 41.82 -37.54
C ARG A 592 6.54 42.65 -37.08
N THR A 593 5.67 42.05 -36.26
CA THR A 593 4.48 42.74 -35.73
C THR A 593 4.89 43.86 -34.76
N ALA A 594 5.91 43.63 -33.93
CA ALA A 594 6.46 44.64 -33.02
C ALA A 594 7.15 45.83 -33.72
N THR A 595 7.60 45.64 -34.97
CA THR A 595 8.28 46.69 -35.76
C THR A 595 7.35 47.43 -36.72
N GLY A 596 6.02 47.22 -36.64
CA GLY A 596 5.02 47.89 -37.48
C GLY A 596 5.02 47.49 -38.95
N LYS A 597 5.77 46.45 -39.35
CA LYS A 597 5.79 45.96 -40.74
C LYS A 597 4.66 44.95 -40.97
N SER A 598 3.54 45.43 -41.53
CA SER A 598 2.41 44.58 -41.98
C SER A 598 2.84 43.61 -43.09
N PRO A 599 2.21 42.42 -43.26
CA PRO A 599 2.56 41.52 -44.35
C PRO A 599 2.05 42.09 -45.68
N ALA A 600 2.94 42.32 -46.63
CA ALA A 600 2.55 42.41 -48.03
C ALA A 600 1.89 41.08 -48.44
N ALA A 601 0.68 41.16 -49.00
CA ALA A 601 0.03 40.03 -49.63
C ALA A 601 0.87 39.57 -50.84
N GLY A 602 1.11 38.26 -50.95
CA GLY A 602 1.57 37.61 -52.18
C GLY A 602 3.08 37.48 -52.36
N LYS A 603 3.59 36.29 -52.06
CA LYS A 603 4.31 35.40 -53.01
C LYS A 603 4.85 34.18 -52.25
N THR A 604 4.32 33.02 -52.60
CA THR A 604 4.85 31.69 -52.29
C THR A 604 6.30 31.61 -52.80
N PRO A 605 7.31 31.28 -51.97
CA PRO A 605 8.61 30.90 -52.50
C PRO A 605 8.47 29.51 -53.12
N ALA A 606 8.83 29.42 -54.39
CA ALA A 606 8.80 28.22 -55.19
C ALA A 606 9.51 27.04 -54.51
N THR A 607 8.89 25.88 -54.61
CA THR A 607 9.45 24.56 -54.36
C THR A 607 10.66 24.35 -55.27
N GLY A 608 11.86 24.29 -54.70
CA GLY A 608 13.03 23.73 -55.38
C GLY A 608 12.89 22.21 -55.47
N THR A 609 12.32 21.73 -56.57
CA THR A 609 12.43 20.35 -57.02
C THR A 609 13.85 20.13 -57.52
N ALA A 610 14.61 19.25 -56.85
CA ALA A 610 15.85 18.73 -57.39
C ALA A 610 15.51 17.78 -58.55
N SER A 611 15.69 18.27 -59.78
CA SER A 611 15.68 17.50 -61.02
C SER A 611 16.84 16.50 -61.02
N GLY A 612 16.52 15.26 -61.42
CA GLY A 612 17.46 14.16 -61.52
C GLY A 612 18.59 14.38 -62.53
N ARG A 613 19.68 13.66 -62.32
CA ARG A 613 20.78 13.49 -63.27
C ARG A 613 20.70 12.04 -63.80
N PRO A 614 20.74 11.80 -65.12
CA PRO A 614 20.58 10.47 -65.70
C PRO A 614 21.89 9.66 -65.62
N PRO A 615 21.83 8.33 -65.82
CA PRO A 615 22.98 7.43 -65.71
C PRO A 615 23.72 7.24 -67.05
N GLY A 616 25.02 6.89 -66.95
CA GLY A 616 25.89 6.42 -68.03
C GLY A 616 27.35 6.73 -67.69
N ALA A 617 28.36 5.88 -67.91
CA ALA A 617 28.46 4.52 -68.42
C ALA A 617 29.83 3.95 -67.95
N ALA A 618 30.05 2.65 -68.23
CA ALA A 618 31.25 1.83 -67.99
C ALA A 618 32.62 2.56 -68.09
N GLU A 619 33.55 2.27 -67.17
CA GLU A 619 34.53 1.16 -67.12
C GLU A 619 35.05 1.00 -65.69
#